data_AF-A0A819P3Q5-F1
#
_entry.id   AF-A0A819P3Q5-F1
#
_cell.length_a   1.000
_cell.length_b   1.000
_cell.length_c   1.000
_cell.angle_alpha   90.00
_cell.angle_beta   90.00
_cell.angle_gamma   90.00
#
_symmetry.space_group_name_H-M   'P 1'
#
loop_
_entity.id
_entity.type
_entity.pdbx_description
1 polymer ?
#
loop_
_entity_poly.entity_id
_entity_poly.type
_entity_poly.pdbx_seq_one_letter_code
_entity_poly.pdbx_strand_id
1 'polypeptide(L)'
;FTTKLFDLAKFTRNFGFYGFVFFLRTLSNIIDGILLILCCYYFLLVHFDQNVLQLNNLIQSLNIHHLFVSFRVLIINNTIINHLIGLICLFAIFKLLYLLKFNPKTYLLAETIYKSAEGFILILCFAFLNYFIFTLIGRLFFSNEENFKTFFVAFRVVLISSIKDAASTDNVISGTILRTLWQFFLWVFSAKIIEYFLISFVIQKFSNIRKTHQLTDEERIVGRIFQTFWTYFAFNKKQNK
;
A
#
# COMPACT_ATOMS: atom_id res chain seq x y z
N PHE A 1 -29.49 16.20 30.11
CA PHE A 1 -29.43 15.32 28.92
C PHE A 1 -29.55 16.11 27.61
N THR A 2 -30.33 17.21 27.59
CA THR A 2 -30.55 18.08 26.42
C THR A 2 -29.35 18.97 26.04
N THR A 3 -28.48 19.35 26.99
CA THR A 3 -27.30 20.18 26.72
C THR A 3 -26.18 19.45 25.96
N LYS A 4 -25.94 18.17 26.26
CA LYS A 4 -24.94 17.35 25.53
C LYS A 4 -25.35 17.05 24.08
N LEU A 5 -26.65 17.00 23.78
CA LEU A 5 -27.18 16.82 22.43
C LEU A 5 -26.98 18.09 21.57
N PHE A 6 -27.07 19.27 22.17
CA PHE A 6 -26.83 20.54 21.49
C PHE A 6 -25.36 20.74 21.14
N ASP A 7 -24.44 20.30 22.00
CA ASP A 7 -23.01 20.29 21.71
C ASP A 7 -22.63 19.27 20.63
N LEU A 8 -23.28 18.10 20.61
CA LEU A 8 -23.10 17.12 19.55
C LEU A 8 -23.58 17.65 18.19
N ALA A 9 -24.73 18.34 18.17
CA ALA A 9 -25.30 18.94 16.96
C ALA A 9 -24.47 20.12 16.43
N LYS A 10 -23.81 20.87 17.32
CA LYS A 10 -22.88 21.96 16.94
C LYS A 10 -21.54 21.41 16.46
N PHE A 11 -21.09 20.30 17.04
CA PHE A 11 -19.90 19.56 16.61
C PHE A 11 -20.10 18.95 15.23
N THR A 12 -21.23 18.28 14.95
CA THR A 12 -21.55 17.72 13.63
C THR A 12 -21.71 18.79 12.55
N ARG A 13 -22.22 19.98 12.89
CA ARG A 13 -22.32 21.13 11.95
C ARG A 13 -20.97 21.71 11.56
N ASN A 14 -19.99 21.67 12.46
CA ASN A 14 -18.59 22.06 12.20
C ASN A 14 -17.73 20.90 11.70
N PHE A 15 -18.22 19.66 11.77
CA PHE A 15 -17.63 18.45 11.20
C PHE A 15 -17.91 18.29 9.70
N GLY A 16 -18.10 19.41 8.98
CA GLY A 16 -18.11 19.41 7.52
C GLY A 16 -16.72 19.11 6.96
N PHE A 17 -16.38 19.71 5.82
CA PHE A 17 -15.08 19.53 5.17
C PHE A 17 -13.88 19.71 6.13
N TYR A 18 -13.95 20.67 7.06
CA TYR A 18 -12.89 20.91 8.06
C TYR A 18 -12.73 19.77 9.08
N GLY A 19 -13.81 19.15 9.54
CA GLY A 19 -13.75 17.99 10.44
C GLY A 19 -13.23 16.75 9.73
N PHE A 20 -13.60 16.56 8.46
CA PHE A 20 -13.06 15.50 7.61
C PHE A 20 -11.55 15.68 7.33
N VAL A 21 -11.12 16.90 7.00
CA VAL A 21 -9.69 17.24 6.82
C VAL A 21 -8.92 17.08 8.13
N PHE A 22 -9.51 17.41 9.27
CA PHE A 22 -8.89 17.19 10.58
C PHE A 22 -8.80 15.70 10.92
N PHE A 23 -9.83 14.91 10.60
CA PHE A 23 -9.83 13.45 10.74
C PHE A 23 -8.74 12.80 9.88
N LEU A 24 -8.53 13.26 8.64
CA LEU A 24 -7.51 12.76 7.71
C LEU A 24 -6.06 13.15 8.07
N ARG A 25 -5.78 13.66 9.26
CA ARG A 25 -4.41 14.04 9.67
C ARG A 25 -3.49 12.86 9.99
N THR A 26 -4.04 11.66 10.23
CA THR A 26 -3.23 10.48 10.52
C THR A 26 -3.33 9.48 9.37
N LEU A 27 -2.21 8.82 9.04
CA LEU A 27 -2.16 7.79 8.00
C LEU A 27 -3.21 6.67 8.25
N SER A 28 -3.47 6.33 9.52
CA SER A 28 -4.51 5.36 9.89
C SER A 28 -5.92 5.81 9.48
N ASN A 29 -6.25 7.08 9.71
CA ASN A 29 -7.55 7.65 9.34
C ASN A 29 -7.66 7.89 7.83
N ILE A 30 -6.54 8.17 7.15
CA ILE A 30 -6.48 8.23 5.67
C ILE A 30 -6.83 6.87 5.08
N ILE A 31 -6.26 5.78 5.63
CA ILE A 31 -6.59 4.41 5.20
C ILE A 31 -8.08 4.12 5.39
N ASP A 32 -8.68 4.54 6.51
CA ASP A 32 -10.12 4.37 6.75
C ASP A 32 -10.98 5.13 5.73
N GLY A 33 -10.60 6.38 5.42
CA GLY A 33 -11.28 7.19 4.41
C GLY A 33 -11.19 6.56 3.02
N ILE A 34 -10.01 6.07 2.63
CA ILE A 34 -9.79 5.37 1.36
C ILE A 34 -10.64 4.10 1.30
N LEU A 35 -10.64 3.27 2.36
CA LEU A 35 -11.46 2.07 2.44
C LEU A 35 -12.95 2.39 2.29
N LEU A 36 -13.43 3.44 2.95
CA LEU A 36 -14.82 3.85 2.86
C LEU A 36 -15.20 4.26 1.43
N ILE A 37 -14.38 5.09 0.78
CA ILE A 37 -14.61 5.52 -0.60
C ILE A 37 -14.59 4.32 -1.56
N LEU A 38 -13.62 3.42 -1.42
CA LEU A 38 -13.52 2.22 -2.25
C LEU A 38 -14.71 1.28 -2.06
N CYS A 39 -15.15 1.05 -0.81
CA CYS A 39 -16.33 0.25 -0.54
C CYS A 39 -17.60 0.89 -1.10
N CYS A 40 -17.79 2.21 -0.96
CA CYS A 40 -18.91 2.91 -1.57
C CYS A 40 -18.90 2.77 -3.11
N TYR A 41 -17.74 2.94 -3.73
CA TYR A 41 -17.58 2.77 -5.17
C TYR A 41 -17.81 1.31 -5.62
N TYR A 42 -17.36 0.33 -4.83
CA TYR A 42 -17.64 -1.09 -5.03
C TYR A 42 -19.13 -1.38 -5.07
N PHE A 43 -19.87 -0.92 -4.06
CA PHE A 43 -21.32 -1.14 -3.99
C PHE A 43 -22.05 -0.51 -5.17
N LEU A 44 -21.63 0.69 -5.61
CA LEU A 44 -22.19 1.33 -6.80
C LEU A 44 -21.93 0.51 -8.08
N LEU A 45 -20.71 0.02 -8.27
CA LEU A 45 -20.35 -0.81 -9.42
C LEU A 45 -21.09 -2.14 -9.44
N VAL A 46 -21.20 -2.82 -8.31
CA VAL A 46 -21.93 -4.09 -8.19
C VAL A 46 -23.42 -3.87 -8.45
N HIS A 47 -24.00 -2.80 -7.91
CA HIS A 47 -25.40 -2.45 -8.15
C HIS A 47 -25.65 -2.17 -9.64
N PHE A 48 -24.74 -1.45 -10.30
CA PHE A 48 -24.83 -1.20 -11.73
C PHE A 48 -24.68 -2.48 -12.56
N ASP A 49 -23.74 -3.36 -12.20
CA ASP A 49 -23.53 -4.63 -12.92
C ASP A 49 -24.74 -5.56 -12.80
N GLN A 50 -25.26 -5.76 -11.60
CA GLN A 50 -26.38 -6.67 -11.33
C GLN A 50 -27.71 -6.14 -11.88
N ASN A 51 -28.01 -4.85 -11.67
CA ASN A 51 -29.34 -4.32 -11.98
C ASN A 51 -29.46 -3.72 -13.39
N VAL A 52 -28.37 -3.20 -13.95
CA VAL A 52 -28.42 -2.53 -15.26
C VAL A 52 -27.88 -3.45 -16.35
N LEU A 53 -26.67 -3.99 -16.17
CA LEU A 53 -26.02 -4.75 -17.25
C LEU A 53 -26.54 -6.19 -17.36
N GLN A 54 -26.60 -6.93 -16.24
CA GLN A 54 -27.06 -8.31 -16.24
C GLN A 54 -28.55 -8.41 -16.60
N LEU A 55 -29.39 -7.53 -16.05
CA LEU A 55 -30.82 -7.47 -16.37
C LEU A 55 -31.07 -7.16 -17.85
N ASN A 56 -30.39 -6.14 -18.42
CA ASN A 56 -30.54 -5.80 -19.83
C ASN A 56 -30.06 -6.92 -20.76
N ASN A 57 -28.95 -7.58 -20.42
CA ASN A 57 -28.44 -8.70 -21.21
C ASN A 57 -29.35 -9.94 -21.12
N LEU A 58 -29.99 -10.18 -19.96
CA LEU A 58 -31.01 -11.23 -19.79
C LEU A 58 -32.27 -10.92 -20.61
N ILE A 59 -32.75 -9.67 -20.58
CA ILE A 59 -33.91 -9.25 -21.37
C ILE A 59 -33.61 -9.38 -22.87
N GLN A 60 -32.42 -8.99 -23.31
CA GLN A 60 -32.01 -9.12 -24.71
C GLN A 60 -31.84 -10.59 -25.15
N SER A 61 -31.29 -11.46 -24.29
CA SER A 61 -31.14 -12.88 -24.61
C SER A 61 -32.48 -13.63 -24.61
N LEU A 62 -33.44 -13.21 -23.77
CA LEU A 62 -34.80 -13.76 -23.75
C LEU A 62 -35.64 -13.29 -24.94
N ASN A 63 -35.44 -12.06 -25.42
CA ASN A 63 -36.25 -11.47 -26.49
C ASN A 63 -35.79 -11.83 -27.91
N ILE A 64 -34.57 -12.37 -28.10
CA ILE A 64 -34.00 -12.58 -29.44
C ILE A 64 -33.28 -13.93 -29.52
N HIS A 65 -33.96 -14.94 -30.06
CA HIS A 65 -33.44 -16.31 -30.19
C HIS A 65 -32.27 -16.49 -31.19
N HIS A 66 -31.88 -15.45 -31.96
CA HIS A 66 -30.94 -15.62 -33.08
C HIS A 66 -29.81 -14.57 -33.20
N LEU A 67 -29.61 -13.66 -32.24
CA LEU A 67 -28.49 -12.72 -32.27
C LEU A 67 -27.50 -12.98 -31.12
N PHE A 68 -26.21 -12.96 -31.46
CA PHE A 68 -25.12 -13.17 -30.50
C PHE A 68 -25.06 -11.99 -29.51
N VAL A 69 -25.42 -12.22 -28.25
CA VAL A 69 -25.38 -11.19 -27.20
C VAL A 69 -23.93 -10.93 -26.79
N SER A 70 -23.49 -9.67 -26.84
CA SER A 70 -22.10 -9.29 -26.52
C SER A 70 -21.91 -9.12 -25.01
N PHE A 71 -21.18 -10.05 -24.39
CA PHE A 71 -20.82 -10.01 -22.96
C PHE A 71 -19.58 -9.15 -22.64
N ARG A 72 -19.01 -8.46 -23.62
CA ARG A 72 -17.73 -7.74 -23.46
C ARG A 72 -17.77 -6.71 -22.33
N VAL A 73 -18.85 -5.94 -22.23
CA VAL A 73 -19.00 -4.90 -21.17
C VAL A 73 -19.09 -5.54 -19.79
N LEU A 74 -19.80 -6.67 -19.68
CA LEU A 74 -19.95 -7.43 -18.43
C LEU A 74 -18.61 -8.02 -17.97
N ILE A 75 -17.81 -8.58 -18.89
CA ILE A 75 -16.47 -9.11 -18.57
C ILE A 75 -15.53 -7.99 -18.11
N ILE A 76 -15.55 -6.82 -18.76
CA ILE A 76 -14.73 -5.67 -18.36
C ILE A 76 -15.12 -5.20 -16.96
N ASN A 77 -16.42 -5.02 -16.70
CA ASN A 77 -16.91 -4.60 -15.38
C ASN A 77 -16.55 -5.60 -14.28
N ASN A 78 -16.73 -6.89 -14.52
CA ASN A 78 -16.37 -7.92 -13.56
C ASN A 78 -14.85 -7.92 -13.26
N THR A 79 -14.03 -7.66 -14.27
CA THR A 79 -12.58 -7.50 -14.09
C THR A 79 -12.24 -6.30 -13.20
N ILE A 80 -12.89 -5.16 -13.43
CA ILE A 80 -12.72 -3.95 -12.63
C ILE A 80 -13.15 -4.21 -11.17
N ILE A 81 -14.28 -4.86 -10.96
CA ILE A 81 -14.80 -5.24 -9.63
C ILE A 81 -13.79 -6.14 -8.91
N ASN A 82 -13.24 -7.16 -9.59
CA ASN A 82 -12.23 -8.06 -9.00
C ASN A 82 -10.94 -7.32 -8.60
N HIS A 83 -10.43 -6.42 -9.44
CA HIS A 83 -9.28 -5.59 -9.09
C HIS A 83 -9.58 -4.67 -7.89
N LEU A 84 -10.79 -4.13 -7.83
CA LEU A 84 -11.23 -3.29 -6.73
C LEU A 84 -11.32 -4.05 -5.40
N ILE A 85 -11.84 -5.29 -5.41
CA ILE A 85 -11.85 -6.18 -4.22
C ILE A 85 -10.42 -6.42 -3.75
N GLY A 86 -9.50 -6.78 -4.66
CA GLY A 86 -8.11 -7.01 -4.31
C GLY A 86 -7.48 -5.78 -3.64
N LEU A 87 -7.79 -4.59 -4.14
CA LEU A 87 -7.32 -3.32 -3.60
C LEU A 87 -7.93 -3.02 -2.21
N ILE A 88 -9.23 -3.26 -2.01
CA ILE A 88 -9.89 -3.15 -0.71
C ILE A 88 -9.24 -4.11 0.30
N CYS A 89 -9.05 -5.38 -0.06
CA CYS A 89 -8.39 -6.37 0.79
C CYS A 89 -6.98 -5.94 1.18
N LEU A 90 -6.22 -5.37 0.25
CA LEU A 90 -4.88 -4.87 0.50
C LEU A 90 -4.87 -3.70 1.52
N PHE A 91 -5.79 -2.74 1.40
CA PHE A 91 -5.92 -1.67 2.41
C PHE A 91 -6.43 -2.19 3.75
N ALA A 92 -7.31 -3.19 3.77
CA ALA A 92 -7.76 -3.83 4.99
C ALA A 92 -6.59 -4.53 5.72
N ILE A 93 -5.68 -5.18 4.99
CA ILE A 93 -4.45 -5.76 5.55
C ILE A 93 -3.56 -4.66 6.13
N PHE A 94 -3.36 -3.52 5.44
CA PHE A 94 -2.61 -2.40 6.01
C PHE A 94 -3.25 -1.86 7.29
N LYS A 95 -4.58 -1.85 7.38
CA LYS A 95 -5.28 -1.48 8.61
C LYS A 95 -5.07 -2.50 9.73
N LEU A 96 -5.08 -3.80 9.42
CA LEU A 96 -4.76 -4.86 10.39
C LEU A 96 -3.34 -4.70 10.95
N LEU A 97 -2.36 -4.34 10.11
CA LEU A 97 -0.99 -4.06 10.55
C LEU A 97 -0.92 -2.90 11.54
N TYR A 98 -1.79 -1.89 11.41
CA TYR A 98 -1.88 -0.81 12.39
C TYR A 98 -2.37 -1.30 13.77
N LEU A 99 -3.27 -2.29 13.81
CA LEU A 99 -3.76 -2.87 15.06
C LEU A 99 -2.69 -3.68 15.81
N LEU A 100 -1.58 -4.07 15.15
CA LEU A 100 -0.45 -4.72 15.83
C LEU A 100 0.24 -3.80 16.85
N LYS A 101 -0.04 -2.48 16.82
CA LYS A 101 0.42 -1.56 17.87
C LYS A 101 -0.15 -1.90 19.24
N PHE A 102 -1.30 -2.55 19.33
CA PHE A 102 -1.92 -2.85 20.63
C PHE A 102 -1.20 -3.94 21.43
N ASN A 103 -0.29 -4.70 20.83
CA ASN A 103 0.51 -5.69 21.54
C ASN A 103 1.91 -5.12 21.85
N PRO A 104 2.34 -5.09 23.13
CA PRO A 104 3.62 -4.49 23.53
C PRO A 104 4.84 -5.14 22.88
N LYS A 105 4.75 -6.40 22.43
CA LYS A 105 5.84 -7.07 21.70
C LYS A 105 5.97 -6.59 20.25
N THR A 106 4.85 -6.19 19.62
CA THR A 106 4.81 -5.75 18.22
C THR A 106 4.69 -4.23 18.08
N TYR A 107 4.38 -3.50 19.15
CA TYR A 107 4.28 -2.05 19.17
C TYR A 107 5.53 -1.37 18.63
N LEU A 108 6.71 -1.73 19.16
CA LEU A 108 7.96 -1.12 18.73
C LEU A 108 8.20 -1.27 17.22
N LEU A 109 7.87 -2.44 16.65
CA LEU A 109 8.01 -2.70 15.21
C LEU A 109 6.98 -1.91 14.40
N ALA A 110 5.70 -1.99 14.78
CA ALA A 110 4.62 -1.32 14.08
C ALA A 110 4.73 0.21 14.15
N GLU A 111 5.14 0.75 15.29
CA GLU A 111 5.39 2.17 15.50
C GLU A 111 6.62 2.65 14.74
N THR A 112 7.67 1.82 14.65
CA THR A 112 8.84 2.12 13.82
C THR A 112 8.47 2.21 12.36
N ILE A 113 7.75 1.23 11.81
CA ILE A 113 7.32 1.24 10.41
C ILE A 113 6.46 2.47 10.12
N TYR A 114 5.50 2.77 11.01
CA TYR A 114 4.59 3.90 10.84
C TYR A 114 5.30 5.26 10.87
N LYS A 115 6.18 5.49 11.86
CA LYS A 115 6.96 6.72 11.97
C LYS A 115 8.10 6.82 10.94
N SER A 116 8.45 5.70 10.32
CA SER A 116 9.40 5.66 9.21
C SER A 116 8.73 5.92 7.86
N ALA A 117 7.39 5.83 7.75
CA ALA A 117 6.66 5.98 6.49
C ALA A 117 6.99 7.29 5.76
N GLU A 118 7.04 8.42 6.46
CA GLU A 118 7.41 9.72 5.88
C GLU A 118 8.85 9.71 5.32
N GLY A 119 9.79 9.14 6.06
CA GLY A 119 11.17 9.02 5.59
C GLY A 119 11.33 8.02 4.47
N PHE A 120 10.55 6.92 4.47
CA PHE A 120 10.50 5.99 3.34
C PHE A 120 10.02 6.68 2.07
N ILE A 121 9.03 7.58 2.14
CA ILE A 121 8.57 8.36 0.98
C ILE A 121 9.71 9.22 0.44
N LEU A 122 10.47 9.90 1.31
CA LEU A 122 11.63 10.69 0.89
C LEU A 122 12.73 9.83 0.25
N ILE A 123 13.04 8.66 0.84
CA ILE A 123 14.00 7.69 0.29
C ILE A 123 13.52 7.19 -1.07
N LEU A 124 12.23 6.93 -1.22
CA LEU A 124 11.61 6.47 -2.45
C LEU A 124 11.67 7.56 -3.52
N CYS A 125 11.36 8.82 -3.19
CA CYS A 125 11.56 9.96 -4.09
C CYS A 125 13.02 10.09 -4.53
N PHE A 126 13.96 9.94 -3.61
CA PHE A 126 15.39 9.96 -3.93
C PHE A 126 15.77 8.80 -4.86
N ALA A 127 15.30 7.58 -4.60
CA ALA A 127 15.52 6.42 -5.45
C ALA A 127 14.93 6.64 -6.87
N PHE A 128 13.70 7.13 -6.95
CA PHE A 128 13.04 7.47 -8.22
C PHE A 128 13.80 8.53 -9.01
N LEU A 129 14.31 9.57 -8.35
CA LEU A 129 15.13 10.60 -8.98
C LEU A 129 16.42 9.99 -9.55
N ASN A 130 17.09 9.12 -8.79
CA ASN A 130 18.28 8.41 -9.28
C ASN A 130 17.95 7.54 -10.49
N TYR A 131 16.89 6.73 -10.44
CA TYR A 131 16.47 5.92 -11.59
C TYR A 131 16.09 6.76 -12.80
N PHE A 132 15.47 7.92 -12.59
CA PHE A 132 15.18 8.88 -13.64
C PHE A 132 16.47 9.40 -14.30
N ILE A 133 17.48 9.77 -13.51
CA ILE A 133 18.79 10.19 -14.02
C ILE A 133 19.45 9.06 -14.83
N PHE A 134 19.52 7.85 -14.28
CA PHE A 134 20.11 6.70 -14.99
C PHE A 134 19.37 6.38 -16.29
N THR A 135 18.05 6.58 -16.32
CA THR A 135 17.23 6.44 -17.52
C THR A 135 17.61 7.48 -18.56
N LEU A 136 17.73 8.76 -18.19
CA LEU A 136 18.15 9.81 -19.10
C LEU A 136 19.56 9.55 -19.65
N ILE A 137 20.50 9.20 -18.78
CA ILE A 137 21.88 8.86 -19.17
C ILE A 137 21.87 7.68 -20.16
N GLY A 138 21.13 6.61 -19.84
CA GLY A 138 21.02 5.44 -20.72
C GLY A 138 20.45 5.79 -22.09
N ARG A 139 19.43 6.67 -22.14
CA ARG A 139 18.87 7.14 -23.41
C ARG A 139 19.82 8.01 -24.20
N LEU A 140 20.63 8.85 -23.55
CA LEU A 140 21.58 9.71 -24.23
C LEU A 140 22.73 8.91 -24.87
N PHE A 141 23.23 7.91 -24.16
CA PHE A 141 24.39 7.12 -24.62
C PHE A 141 24.02 5.89 -25.46
N PHE A 142 22.83 5.32 -25.27
CA PHE A 142 22.40 4.08 -25.94
C PHE A 142 21.12 4.26 -26.78
N SER A 143 20.84 5.49 -27.26
CA SER A 143 19.65 5.82 -28.06
C SER A 143 19.40 4.92 -29.27
N ASN A 144 20.46 4.33 -29.81
CA ASN A 144 20.42 3.43 -30.97
C ASN A 144 19.88 2.03 -30.63
N GLU A 145 19.75 1.67 -29.35
CA GLU A 145 19.24 0.38 -28.92
C GLU A 145 17.73 0.44 -28.68
N GLU A 146 17.01 -0.62 -29.07
CA GLU A 146 15.56 -0.71 -28.85
C GLU A 146 15.16 -0.57 -27.37
N ASN A 147 16.02 -1.09 -26.48
CA ASN A 147 15.87 -1.04 -25.03
C ASN A 147 15.91 0.39 -24.44
N PHE A 148 16.47 1.36 -25.18
CA PHE A 148 16.60 2.75 -24.74
C PHE A 148 15.88 3.75 -25.66
N LYS A 149 15.14 3.27 -26.65
CA LYS A 149 14.46 4.10 -27.67
C LYS A 149 13.43 5.04 -27.05
N THR A 150 12.57 4.53 -26.17
CA THR A 150 11.53 5.34 -25.50
C THR A 150 11.82 5.46 -24.01
N PHE A 151 11.33 6.55 -23.40
CA PHE A 151 11.52 6.79 -21.97
C PHE A 151 10.96 5.66 -21.11
N PHE A 152 9.75 5.20 -21.40
CA PHE A 152 9.11 4.14 -20.61
C PHE A 152 9.82 2.80 -20.72
N VAL A 153 10.31 2.43 -21.91
CA VAL A 153 11.08 1.19 -22.10
C VAL A 153 12.42 1.30 -21.39
N ALA A 154 13.13 2.43 -21.53
CA ALA A 154 14.39 2.67 -20.84
C ALA A 154 14.24 2.65 -19.31
N PHE A 155 13.19 3.29 -18.78
CA PHE A 155 12.90 3.32 -17.35
C PHE A 155 12.60 1.92 -16.81
N ARG A 156 11.87 1.10 -17.57
CA ARG A 156 11.62 -0.30 -17.25
C ARG A 156 12.92 -1.11 -17.23
N VAL A 157 13.82 -0.88 -18.20
CA VAL A 157 15.13 -1.53 -18.23
C VAL A 157 15.94 -1.18 -16.99
N VAL A 158 16.00 0.10 -16.62
CA VAL A 158 16.68 0.56 -15.38
C VAL A 158 16.13 -0.13 -14.13
N LEU A 159 14.80 -0.19 -13.99
CA LEU A 159 14.16 -0.85 -12.85
C LEU A 159 14.43 -2.36 -12.81
N ILE A 160 14.41 -3.04 -13.96
CA ILE A 160 14.70 -4.48 -14.02
C ILE A 160 16.17 -4.73 -13.69
N SER A 161 17.08 -3.93 -14.25
CA SER A 161 18.52 -4.02 -14.00
C SER A 161 18.92 -3.66 -12.58
N SER A 162 18.11 -2.88 -11.85
CA SER A 162 18.35 -2.60 -10.43
C SER A 162 17.85 -3.69 -9.49
N ILE A 163 16.91 -4.55 -9.93
CA ILE A 163 16.32 -5.61 -9.11
C ILE A 163 16.94 -6.98 -9.41
N LYS A 164 17.27 -7.26 -10.67
CA LYS A 164 17.89 -8.52 -11.08
C LYS A 164 19.40 -8.39 -11.06
N ASP A 165 20.07 -9.39 -10.48
CA ASP A 165 21.53 -9.49 -10.50
C ASP A 165 22.09 -9.23 -11.91
N ALA A 166 23.13 -8.41 -11.97
CA ALA A 166 23.80 -7.98 -13.20
C ALA A 166 24.21 -9.16 -14.12
N ALA A 167 24.37 -10.37 -13.57
CA ALA A 167 24.69 -11.58 -14.32
C ALA A 167 23.52 -12.11 -15.19
N SER A 168 22.26 -11.82 -14.83
CA SER A 168 21.11 -12.24 -15.66
C SER A 168 20.85 -11.33 -16.86
N THR A 169 21.56 -10.19 -16.93
CA THR A 169 21.55 -9.26 -18.07
C THR A 169 22.65 -9.55 -19.10
N ASP A 170 23.40 -10.64 -18.95
CA ASP A 170 24.36 -11.11 -19.96
C ASP A 170 23.70 -11.34 -21.32
N ASN A 171 22.40 -11.69 -21.34
CA ASN A 171 21.63 -11.85 -22.58
C ASN A 171 21.17 -10.53 -23.23
N VAL A 172 21.46 -9.38 -22.64
CA VAL A 172 21.01 -8.07 -23.14
C VAL A 172 22.16 -7.25 -23.72
N ILE A 173 23.43 -7.58 -23.46
CA ILE A 173 24.51 -6.59 -23.59
C ILE A 173 25.87 -7.17 -24.03
N SER A 174 26.10 -7.20 -25.34
CA SER A 174 27.46 -7.14 -25.91
C SER A 174 27.72 -5.72 -26.40
N GLY A 175 28.77 -5.06 -25.89
CA GLY A 175 29.33 -3.87 -26.54
C GLY A 175 29.49 -2.62 -25.66
N THR A 176 30.73 -2.14 -25.60
CA THR A 176 31.24 -0.86 -25.05
C THR A 176 31.47 -0.75 -23.53
N ILE A 177 32.67 -0.27 -23.18
CA ILE A 177 33.11 0.04 -21.79
C ILE A 177 32.17 1.02 -21.09
N LEU A 178 31.56 1.92 -21.85
CA LEU A 178 30.62 2.91 -21.32
C LEU A 178 29.37 2.26 -20.72
N ARG A 179 28.92 1.15 -21.31
CA ARG A 179 27.71 0.43 -20.88
C ARG A 179 27.96 -0.40 -19.62
N THR A 180 29.13 -1.04 -19.53
CA THR A 180 29.54 -1.74 -18.30
C THR A 180 29.74 -0.78 -17.14
N LEU A 181 30.31 0.41 -17.39
CA LEU A 181 30.41 1.47 -16.39
C LEU A 181 29.03 1.96 -15.94
N TRP A 182 28.14 2.29 -16.87
CA TRP A 182 26.78 2.72 -16.55
C TRP A 182 26.04 1.69 -15.68
N GLN A 183 26.13 0.41 -16.04
CA GLN A 183 25.50 -0.68 -15.29
C GLN A 183 26.14 -0.88 -13.92
N PHE A 184 27.46 -0.82 -13.82
CA PHE A 184 28.17 -0.90 -12.55
C PHE A 184 27.72 0.23 -11.61
N PHE A 185 27.68 1.47 -12.08
CA PHE A 185 27.21 2.60 -11.28
C PHE A 185 25.73 2.46 -10.90
N LEU A 186 24.87 1.99 -11.80
CA LEU A 186 23.46 1.72 -11.47
C LEU A 186 23.35 0.68 -10.36
N TRP A 187 24.11 -0.41 -10.45
CA TRP A 187 24.14 -1.47 -9.43
C TRP A 187 24.67 -0.96 -8.09
N VAL A 188 25.77 -0.21 -8.07
CA VAL A 188 26.31 0.39 -6.84
C VAL A 188 25.28 1.34 -6.20
N PHE A 189 24.64 2.21 -6.99
CA PHE A 189 23.64 3.13 -6.45
C PHE A 189 22.40 2.41 -5.92
N SER A 190 21.91 1.41 -6.63
CA SER A 190 20.72 0.65 -6.22
C SER A 190 21.00 -0.28 -5.04
N ALA A 191 21.91 -1.23 -5.19
CA ALA A 191 22.17 -2.28 -4.21
C ALA A 191 23.02 -1.82 -3.02
N LYS A 192 23.89 -0.81 -3.17
CA LYS A 192 24.71 -0.32 -2.06
C LYS A 192 24.17 0.96 -1.45
N ILE A 193 23.87 1.98 -2.24
CA ILE A 193 23.48 3.27 -1.65
C ILE A 193 22.04 3.23 -1.14
N ILE A 194 21.07 2.87 -1.99
CA ILE A 194 19.65 2.91 -1.61
C ILE A 194 19.34 1.86 -0.53
N GLU A 195 19.81 0.62 -0.67
CA GLU A 195 19.56 -0.43 0.33
C GLU A 195 20.18 -0.12 1.69
N TYR A 196 21.46 0.29 1.75
CA TYR A 196 22.08 0.63 3.03
C TYR A 196 21.44 1.86 3.66
N PHE A 197 21.07 2.86 2.86
CA PHE A 197 20.38 4.04 3.37
C PHE A 197 19.02 3.66 3.98
N LEU A 198 18.29 2.77 3.31
CA LEU A 198 17.02 2.24 3.81
C LEU A 198 17.18 1.47 5.12
N ILE A 199 18.14 0.54 5.19
CA ILE A 199 18.41 -0.26 6.40
C ILE A 199 18.86 0.64 7.55
N SER A 200 19.81 1.55 7.30
CA SER A 200 20.34 2.48 8.29
C SER A 200 19.24 3.39 8.85
N PHE A 201 18.38 3.92 7.98
CA PHE A 201 17.25 4.75 8.38
C PHE A 201 16.28 4.01 9.31
N VAL A 202 15.92 2.77 8.97
CA VAL A 202 15.04 1.93 9.80
C VAL A 202 15.68 1.64 11.16
N ILE A 203 16.95 1.25 11.19
CA ILE A 203 17.68 0.97 12.43
C ILE A 203 17.74 2.21 13.32
N GLN A 204 18.01 3.38 12.76
CA GLN A 204 18.07 4.63 13.50
C GLN A 204 16.69 4.99 14.10
N LYS A 205 15.62 4.86 13.30
CA LYS A 205 14.24 5.10 13.78
C LYS A 205 13.85 4.12 14.88
N PHE A 206 14.16 2.83 14.70
CA PHE A 206 13.93 1.80 15.71
C PHE A 206 14.66 2.13 17.03
N SER A 207 15.94 2.49 16.94
CA SER A 207 16.76 2.86 18.10
C SER A 207 16.19 4.07 18.86
N ASN A 208 15.75 5.10 18.13
CA ASN A 208 15.14 6.29 18.74
C ASN A 208 13.81 5.98 19.43
N ILE A 209 12.96 5.17 18.80
CA ILE A 209 11.66 4.77 19.37
C ILE A 209 11.89 3.90 20.60
N ARG A 210 12.83 2.95 20.54
CA ARG A 210 13.19 2.10 21.70
C ARG A 210 13.68 2.93 22.88
N LYS A 211 14.51 3.95 22.64
CA LYS A 211 15.03 4.83 23.71
C LYS A 211 13.97 5.73 24.34
N THR A 212 12.92 6.07 23.59
CA THR A 212 11.84 6.98 24.02
C THR A 212 10.57 6.26 24.44
N HIS A 213 10.49 4.93 24.27
CA HIS A 213 9.31 4.15 24.58
C HIS A 213 9.08 4.05 26.09
N GLN A 214 7.95 4.61 26.52
CA GLN A 214 7.31 4.30 27.78
C GLN A 214 5.99 3.58 27.45
N LEU A 215 5.65 2.56 28.25
CA LEU A 215 4.39 1.82 28.09
C LEU A 215 3.21 2.79 28.17
N THR A 216 2.47 2.91 27.08
CA THR A 216 1.24 3.71 26.99
C THR A 216 0.11 3.07 27.81
N ASP A 217 -0.85 3.86 28.27
CA ASP A 217 -1.98 3.35 29.06
C ASP A 217 -2.84 2.34 28.28
N GLU A 218 -2.95 2.49 26.95
CA GLU A 218 -3.63 1.54 26.06
C GLU A 218 -2.92 0.18 26.01
N GLU A 219 -1.59 0.15 25.92
CA GLU A 219 -0.81 -1.09 26.01
C GLU A 219 -0.95 -1.75 27.39
N ARG A 220 -1.07 -0.95 28.46
CA ARG A 220 -1.34 -1.49 29.80
C ARG A 220 -2.75 -2.09 29.90
N ILE A 221 -3.74 -1.44 29.31
CA ILE A 221 -5.12 -1.94 29.29
C ILE A 221 -5.21 -3.24 28.50
N VAL A 222 -4.64 -3.28 27.29
CA VAL A 222 -4.63 -4.49 26.45
C VAL A 222 -3.80 -5.60 27.10
N GLY A 223 -2.65 -5.27 27.68
CA GLY A 223 -1.85 -6.21 28.46
C GLY A 223 -2.63 -6.82 29.63
N ARG A 224 -3.38 -6.00 30.37
CA ARG A 224 -4.28 -6.47 31.44
C ARG A 224 -5.41 -7.33 30.90
N ILE A 225 -6.03 -6.97 29.77
CA ILE A 225 -7.08 -7.77 29.14
C ILE A 225 -6.54 -9.15 28.75
N PHE A 226 -5.39 -9.21 28.07
CA PHE A 226 -4.74 -10.48 27.73
C PHE A 226 -4.37 -11.30 28.96
N GLN A 227 -3.84 -10.66 29.99
CA GLN A 227 -3.51 -11.31 31.25
C GLN A 227 -4.76 -11.87 31.93
N THR A 228 -5.86 -11.12 31.93
CA THR A 228 -7.16 -11.53 32.48
C THR A 228 -7.78 -12.66 31.68
N PHE A 229 -7.67 -12.61 30.35
CA PHE A 229 -8.10 -13.70 29.47
C PHE A 229 -7.29 -14.97 29.76
N TRP A 230 -5.96 -14.83 29.85
CA TRP A 230 -5.08 -15.96 30.10
C TRP A 230 -5.28 -16.58 31.49
N THR A 231 -5.49 -15.76 32.53
CA THR A 231 -5.83 -16.27 33.86
C THR A 231 -7.18 -16.95 33.86
N TYR A 232 -8.17 -16.44 33.13
CA TYR A 232 -9.49 -17.06 32.99
C TYR A 232 -9.38 -18.46 32.35
N PHE A 233 -8.63 -18.60 31.26
CA PHE A 233 -8.39 -19.91 30.62
C PHE A 233 -7.49 -20.83 31.46
N ALA A 234 -6.52 -20.29 32.20
CA ALA A 234 -5.67 -21.06 33.10
C ALA A 234 -6.44 -21.59 34.34
N PHE A 235 -7.42 -20.83 34.85
CA PHE A 235 -8.30 -21.27 35.93
C PHE A 235 -9.25 -22.38 35.47
N ASN A 236 -9.83 -22.28 34.28
CA ASN A 236 -10.68 -23.34 33.71
C ASN A 236 -9.91 -24.66 33.48
N LYS A 237 -8.59 -24.61 33.26
CA LYS A 237 -7.76 -25.82 33.13
C LYS A 237 -7.42 -26.48 34.48
N LYS A 238 -7.51 -25.74 35.59
CA LYS A 238 -7.31 -26.27 36.95
C LYS A 238 -8.59 -26.87 37.56
N GLN A 239 -9.77 -26.50 37.07
CA GLN A 239 -11.05 -27.04 37.56
C GLN A 239 -11.50 -28.34 36.88
N ASN A 240 -10.83 -28.77 35.81
CA ASN A 240 -11.11 -30.03 35.10
C ASN A 240 -10.08 -31.15 35.40
N LYS A 241 -9.56 -31.22 36.63
CA LYS A 241 -8.76 -32.36 37.11
C LYS A 241 -9.36 -32.92 38.38
#